data_AF-A0A368GSI9-F1
#
_entry.id   AF-A0A368GSI9-F1
#
_cell.length_a   1.000
_cell.length_b   1.000
_cell.length_c   1.000
_cell.angle_alpha   90.00
_cell.angle_beta   90.00
_cell.angle_gamma   90.00
#
_symmetry.space_group_name_H-M   'P 1'
#
loop_
_entity.id
_entity.type
_entity.pdbx_description
1 polymer ?
#
loop_
_entity_poly.entity_id
_entity_poly.type
_entity_poly.pdbx_seq_one_letter_code
_entity_poly.pdbx_strand_id
1 'polypeptide(L)'
;MFKVVKCIHFQIRQWRKNRAPTNCSGYTALAKNICCEGVDLNRNYDLGFSQKNYPFNNPCSDEFQGPFPFSEPESRAVRDFVLSHEIYGRLHALVSMHTHGQLWILPYNHHKRTYPEDFRELESLASRAADKVYSYRETKYRIGTAADMLGTATGGATDWIKKNTPTKYVYVLELPPDMSTWFAFQIKPHWLIPIGKETWMGIKVIIDQVIEETINEPRRRAAAAAAPTFRVSN
;
A
#
# COMPACT_ATOMS: atom_id res chain seq x y z
N MET A 1 17.13 0.61 -8.40
CA MET A 1 17.86 1.61 -7.60
C MET A 1 16.85 2.59 -7.04
N PHE A 2 16.23 2.29 -5.89
CA PHE A 2 15.29 3.21 -5.25
C PHE A 2 16.08 4.25 -4.47
N LYS A 3 16.18 5.47 -5.03
CA LYS A 3 16.55 6.64 -4.24
C LYS A 3 15.46 6.82 -3.18
N VAL A 4 15.80 6.54 -1.92
CA VAL A 4 15.10 7.14 -0.79
C VAL A 4 15.30 8.64 -0.96
N VAL A 5 14.28 9.35 -1.44
CA VAL A 5 14.29 10.82 -1.43
C VAL A 5 14.22 11.22 0.03
N LYS A 6 15.39 11.41 0.63
CA LYS A 6 15.54 11.90 1.99
C LYS A 6 15.23 13.39 2.00
N CYS A 7 13.94 13.75 1.96
CA CYS A 7 13.47 15.09 2.30
C CYS A 7 13.30 15.26 3.83
N ILE A 8 14.00 14.49 4.65
CA ILE A 8 14.10 14.70 6.10
C ILE A 8 15.39 15.48 6.40
N HIS A 9 15.56 16.65 5.79
CA HIS A 9 16.63 17.57 6.16
C HIS A 9 16.16 19.03 6.28
N PHE A 10 16.32 19.50 7.52
CA PHE A 10 16.38 20.86 8.09
C PHE A 10 15.19 21.69 8.56
N GLN A 11 13.90 21.43 8.28
CA GLN A 11 12.87 22.36 8.81
C GLN A 11 11.67 21.74 9.54
N ILE A 12 11.10 20.60 9.12
CA ILE A 12 9.92 20.02 9.80
C ILE A 12 10.01 18.50 9.87
N ARG A 13 10.14 17.95 11.08
CA ARG A 13 10.22 16.49 11.31
C ARG A 13 8.94 15.74 10.95
N GLN A 14 7.78 16.37 11.08
CA GLN A 14 6.46 15.75 10.90
C GLN A 14 5.85 15.99 9.51
N TRP A 15 6.65 16.43 8.53
CA TRP A 15 6.17 16.63 7.17
C TRP A 15 5.84 15.29 6.49
N ARG A 16 4.65 15.15 5.89
CA ARG A 16 4.24 13.89 5.21
C ARG A 16 3.96 14.02 3.71
N LYS A 17 3.58 15.20 3.23
CA LYS A 17 3.24 15.43 1.82
C LYS A 17 4.51 15.45 0.95
N ASN A 18 4.38 15.52 -0.37
CA ASN A 18 5.52 15.88 -1.21
C ASN A 18 5.87 17.37 -1.07
N ARG A 19 6.74 17.91 -1.93
CA ARG A 19 7.16 19.33 -1.92
C ARG A 19 6.65 20.08 -3.15
N ALA A 20 5.44 19.74 -3.62
CA ALA A 20 4.76 20.48 -4.69
C ALA A 20 4.67 21.99 -4.37
N PRO A 21 4.72 22.87 -5.38
CA PRO A 21 4.65 24.32 -5.19
C PRO A 21 3.44 24.77 -4.36
N THR A 22 3.60 25.93 -3.74
CA THR A 22 2.58 26.54 -2.90
C THR A 22 1.26 26.75 -3.64
N ASN A 23 0.17 26.36 -3.00
CA ASN A 23 -1.20 26.63 -3.42
C ASN A 23 -1.89 27.51 -2.36
N CYS A 24 -2.31 28.70 -2.77
CA CYS A 24 -2.94 29.70 -1.91
C CYS A 24 -4.46 29.65 -1.89
N SER A 25 -5.09 28.56 -2.36
CA SER A 25 -6.54 28.35 -2.23
C SER A 25 -6.93 27.63 -0.93
N GLY A 26 -5.99 27.46 0.01
CA GLY A 26 -6.21 26.80 1.28
C GLY A 26 -7.09 27.60 2.23
N TYR A 27 -7.69 26.90 3.19
CA TYR A 27 -8.52 27.52 4.22
C TYR A 27 -8.44 26.78 5.55
N THR A 28 -8.67 27.49 6.64
CA THR A 28 -8.91 26.96 7.99
C THR A 28 -10.31 27.37 8.44
N ALA A 29 -10.69 26.98 9.67
CA ALA A 29 -11.92 27.49 10.28
C ALA A 29 -11.93 29.03 10.45
N LEU A 30 -10.76 29.68 10.43
CA LEU A 30 -10.61 31.10 10.77
C LEU A 30 -10.13 31.98 9.61
N ALA A 31 -9.53 31.41 8.56
CA ALA A 31 -8.97 32.17 7.44
C ALA A 31 -9.10 31.44 6.09
N LYS A 32 -9.17 32.22 5.02
CA LYS A 32 -9.16 31.76 3.62
C LYS A 32 -7.91 32.28 2.91
N ASN A 33 -7.65 31.75 1.71
CA ASN A 33 -6.50 32.10 0.88
C ASN A 33 -5.15 31.81 1.54
N ILE A 34 -5.09 30.74 2.33
CA ILE A 34 -3.87 30.31 3.00
C ILE A 34 -3.00 29.56 1.99
N CYS A 35 -1.75 30.00 1.90
CA CYS A 35 -0.71 29.40 1.10
C CYS A 35 -0.13 28.16 1.80
N CYS A 36 -0.37 26.99 1.21
CA CYS A 36 0.10 25.71 1.72
C CYS A 36 0.81 24.92 0.63
N GLU A 37 1.78 24.10 1.02
CA GLU A 37 2.64 23.35 0.09
C GLU A 37 2.35 21.86 0.13
N GLY A 38 2.67 21.17 -0.97
CA GLY A 38 2.66 19.72 -1.04
C GLY A 38 1.29 19.07 -1.20
N VAL A 39 1.33 17.86 -1.75
CA VAL A 39 0.21 16.95 -2.00
C VAL A 39 0.48 15.63 -1.29
N ASP A 40 -0.56 15.02 -0.71
CA ASP A 40 -0.48 13.65 -0.24
C ASP A 40 -0.45 12.69 -1.42
N LEU A 41 0.72 12.08 -1.63
CA LEU A 41 0.93 11.12 -2.71
C LEU A 41 0.02 9.90 -2.59
N ASN A 42 -0.44 9.53 -1.40
CA ASN A 42 -1.39 8.44 -1.19
C ASN A 42 -2.87 8.87 -1.26
N ARG A 43 -3.15 10.04 -1.83
CA ARG A 43 -4.50 10.50 -2.24
C ARG A 43 -4.53 10.94 -3.71
N ASN A 44 -3.39 10.92 -4.41
CA ASN A 44 -3.25 11.54 -5.73
C ASN A 44 -3.58 10.60 -6.92
N TYR A 45 -4.12 9.41 -6.70
CA TYR A 45 -4.44 8.45 -7.76
C TYR A 45 -5.90 8.58 -8.23
N ASP A 46 -6.19 8.16 -9.46
CA ASP A 46 -7.53 8.27 -10.06
C ASP A 46 -8.50 7.16 -9.61
N LEU A 47 -8.78 7.11 -8.30
CA LEU A 47 -9.81 6.24 -7.75
C LEU A 47 -10.57 6.91 -6.61
N GLY A 48 -11.82 7.29 -6.85
CA GLY A 48 -12.63 8.02 -5.87
C GLY A 48 -12.17 9.47 -5.67
N PHE A 49 -11.25 9.96 -6.50
CA PHE A 49 -10.75 11.33 -6.47
C PHE A 49 -11.90 12.32 -6.68
N SER A 50 -11.99 13.35 -5.81
CA SER A 50 -13.07 14.34 -5.90
C SER A 50 -12.70 15.66 -5.26
N GLN A 51 -12.73 16.75 -6.04
CA GLN A 51 -12.51 18.12 -5.53
C GLN A 51 -13.65 18.67 -4.64
N LYS A 52 -14.70 17.87 -4.40
CA LYS A 52 -15.85 18.29 -3.59
C LYS A 52 -15.74 17.87 -2.13
N ASN A 53 -14.84 16.94 -1.81
CA ASN A 53 -14.81 16.28 -0.52
C ASN A 53 -13.69 16.84 0.35
N TYR A 54 -14.07 17.45 1.47
CA TYR A 54 -13.14 17.73 2.57
C TYR A 54 -12.76 16.40 3.26
N PRO A 55 -11.50 16.21 3.71
CA PRO A 55 -10.40 17.18 3.70
C PRO A 55 -9.51 17.13 2.44
N PHE A 56 -9.85 16.31 1.45
CA PHE A 56 -9.01 16.04 0.28
C PHE A 56 -8.85 17.23 -0.65
N ASN A 57 -9.83 18.13 -0.71
CA ASN A 57 -9.83 19.30 -1.60
C ASN A 57 -9.19 20.57 -1.02
N ASN A 58 -8.65 20.54 0.21
CA ASN A 58 -8.04 21.69 0.86
C ASN A 58 -6.51 21.60 0.84
N PRO A 59 -5.79 22.50 0.14
CA PRO A 59 -4.31 22.51 0.10
C PRO A 59 -3.59 22.47 1.44
N CYS A 60 -4.21 22.98 2.50
CA CYS A 60 -3.65 22.98 3.85
C CYS A 60 -3.90 21.71 4.65
N SER A 61 -4.68 20.78 4.11
CA SER A 61 -4.88 19.46 4.69
C SER A 61 -3.65 18.57 4.51
N ASP A 62 -3.37 17.74 5.50
CA ASP A 62 -2.40 16.65 5.38
C ASP A 62 -2.86 15.57 4.40
N GLU A 63 -4.15 15.51 4.05
CA GLU A 63 -4.73 14.59 3.06
C GLU A 63 -5.03 15.28 1.73
N PHE A 64 -4.48 16.48 1.48
CA PHE A 64 -4.71 17.19 0.23
C PHE A 64 -4.31 16.32 -0.97
N GLN A 65 -5.27 15.99 -1.82
CA GLN A 65 -5.09 15.04 -2.91
C GLN A 65 -4.45 15.65 -4.17
N GLY A 66 -4.21 16.97 -4.19
CA GLY A 66 -3.75 17.69 -5.37
C GLY A 66 -4.90 18.23 -6.23
N PRO A 67 -4.60 19.01 -7.29
CA PRO A 67 -5.62 19.66 -8.12
C PRO A 67 -6.37 18.70 -9.07
N PHE A 68 -5.74 17.60 -9.47
CA PHE A 68 -6.32 16.55 -10.32
C PHE A 68 -5.57 15.22 -10.11
N PRO A 69 -6.15 14.07 -10.49
CA PRO A 69 -5.47 12.78 -10.36
C PRO A 69 -4.14 12.78 -11.12
N PHE A 70 -3.10 12.22 -10.52
CA PHE A 70 -1.75 12.18 -11.08
C PHE A 70 -1.15 13.56 -11.38
N SER A 71 -1.52 14.57 -10.60
CA SER A 71 -0.90 15.91 -10.67
C SER A 71 0.57 15.89 -10.26
N GLU A 72 0.97 14.96 -9.41
CA GLU A 72 2.34 14.87 -8.91
C GLU A 72 3.23 13.99 -9.82
N PRO A 73 4.49 14.40 -10.07
CA PRO A 73 5.42 13.59 -10.86
C PRO A 73 5.72 12.23 -10.20
N GLU A 74 5.71 12.15 -8.87
CA GLU A 74 5.98 10.91 -8.14
C GLU A 74 4.86 9.87 -8.33
N SER A 75 3.59 10.29 -8.30
CA SER A 75 2.46 9.38 -8.54
C SER A 75 2.39 8.96 -10.01
N ARG A 76 2.69 9.86 -10.95
CA ARG A 76 2.85 9.53 -12.38
C ARG A 76 3.96 8.50 -12.60
N ALA A 77 5.11 8.65 -11.94
CA ALA A 77 6.21 7.71 -12.10
C ALA A 77 5.82 6.28 -11.70
N VAL A 78 5.08 6.12 -10.60
CA VAL A 78 4.57 4.81 -10.17
C VAL A 78 3.55 4.26 -11.18
N ARG A 79 2.57 5.09 -11.58
CA ARG A 79 1.57 4.74 -12.59
C ARG A 79 2.21 4.25 -13.89
N ASP A 80 3.14 5.03 -14.43
CA ASP A 80 3.79 4.76 -15.70
C ASP A 80 4.67 3.51 -15.60
N PHE A 81 5.33 3.29 -14.46
CA PHE A 81 6.09 2.06 -14.21
C PHE A 81 5.21 0.81 -14.20
N VAL A 82 4.09 0.81 -13.46
CA VAL A 82 3.23 -0.39 -13.37
C VAL A 82 2.44 -0.67 -14.65
N LEU A 83 2.22 0.37 -15.47
CA LEU A 83 1.59 0.25 -16.80
C LEU A 83 2.60 0.03 -17.93
N SER A 84 3.90 0.09 -17.66
CA SER A 84 4.93 -0.12 -18.68
C SER A 84 4.83 -1.52 -19.29
N HIS A 85 5.23 -1.67 -20.55
CA HIS A 85 5.18 -2.94 -21.25
C HIS A 85 6.04 -4.02 -20.56
N GLU A 86 7.10 -3.61 -19.87
CA GLU A 86 8.02 -4.49 -19.16
C GLU A 86 7.40 -5.09 -17.89
N ILE A 87 6.50 -4.36 -17.23
CA ILE A 87 5.97 -4.68 -15.90
C ILE A 87 4.51 -5.13 -15.93
N TYR A 88 3.70 -4.58 -16.84
CA TYR A 88 2.28 -4.90 -16.93
C TYR A 88 2.09 -6.41 -17.17
N GLY A 89 1.27 -7.05 -16.32
CA GLY A 89 1.08 -8.51 -16.34
C GLY A 89 2.20 -9.33 -15.70
N ARG A 90 3.33 -8.72 -15.32
CA ARG A 90 4.47 -9.36 -14.64
C ARG A 90 4.64 -8.95 -13.18
N LEU A 91 3.94 -7.89 -12.75
CA LEU A 91 3.86 -7.51 -11.35
C LEU A 91 2.83 -8.39 -10.62
N HIS A 92 3.31 -9.38 -9.87
CA HIS A 92 2.46 -10.33 -9.13
C HIS A 92 2.10 -9.88 -7.71
N ALA A 93 2.99 -9.13 -7.07
CA ALA A 93 2.77 -8.58 -5.74
C ALA A 93 3.30 -7.15 -5.59
N LEU A 94 2.58 -6.33 -4.84
CA LEU A 94 2.96 -4.99 -4.44
C LEU A 94 2.63 -4.78 -2.96
N VAL A 95 3.62 -4.31 -2.21
CA VAL A 95 3.45 -3.97 -0.79
C VAL A 95 3.88 -2.53 -0.58
N SER A 96 2.93 -1.66 -0.22
CA SER A 96 3.22 -0.29 0.22
C SER A 96 3.47 -0.30 1.72
N MET A 97 4.64 0.16 2.16
CA MET A 97 5.00 0.17 3.58
C MET A 97 4.86 1.58 4.15
N HIS A 98 4.12 1.67 5.25
CA HIS A 98 3.82 2.88 6.00
C HIS A 98 4.10 2.61 7.49
N THR A 99 4.06 3.66 8.29
CA THR A 99 4.02 3.58 9.76
C THR A 99 3.13 4.73 10.18
N HIS A 100 2.23 4.59 11.16
CA HIS A 100 2.14 3.52 12.15
C HIS A 100 0.72 2.97 12.29
N GLY A 101 0.57 1.77 12.84
CA GLY A 101 -0.74 1.24 13.16
C GLY A 101 -0.83 -0.27 13.40
N GLN A 102 0.21 -1.03 13.04
CA GLN A 102 0.18 -2.50 13.03
C GLN A 102 -1.03 -3.04 12.25
N LEU A 103 -1.17 -2.56 11.01
CA LEU A 103 -2.28 -2.94 10.13
C LEU A 103 -1.76 -3.62 8.87
N TRP A 104 -2.45 -4.68 8.48
CA TRP A 104 -2.31 -5.31 7.17
C TRP A 104 -3.55 -4.97 6.37
N ILE A 105 -3.43 -3.93 5.55
CA ILE A 105 -4.55 -3.33 4.85
C ILE A 105 -4.68 -3.94 3.45
N LEU A 106 -5.91 -4.35 3.14
CA LEU A 106 -6.32 -4.92 1.87
C LEU A 106 -7.13 -3.89 1.06
N PRO A 107 -7.09 -3.93 -0.28
CA PRO A 107 -8.05 -3.21 -1.11
C PRO A 107 -9.49 -3.73 -0.93
N TYR A 108 -10.54 -2.95 -1.17
CA TYR A 108 -10.51 -1.53 -1.53
C TYR A 108 -10.78 -0.63 -0.31
N ASN A 109 -10.34 0.62 -0.40
CA ASN A 109 -10.34 1.59 0.69
C ASN A 109 -11.15 2.85 0.37
N HIS A 110 -11.53 3.08 -0.90
CA HIS A 110 -12.33 4.25 -1.31
C HIS A 110 -13.76 4.25 -0.75
N HIS A 111 -14.37 3.08 -0.51
CA HIS A 111 -15.69 2.92 0.11
C HIS A 111 -15.73 1.73 1.06
N LYS A 112 -16.58 1.84 2.11
CA LYS A 112 -16.86 0.71 3.01
C LYS A 112 -17.53 -0.42 2.25
N ARG A 113 -17.31 -1.66 2.71
CA ARG A 113 -17.93 -2.87 2.14
C ARG A 113 -17.70 -3.04 0.63
N THR A 114 -16.56 -2.56 0.15
CA THR A 114 -16.15 -2.71 -1.26
C THR A 114 -14.88 -3.54 -1.30
N TYR A 115 -14.96 -4.72 -1.92
CA TYR A 115 -13.91 -5.73 -1.89
C TYR A 115 -13.57 -6.20 -3.31
N PRO A 116 -12.32 -6.53 -3.62
CA PRO A 116 -11.97 -7.23 -4.84
C PRO A 116 -12.50 -8.68 -4.80
N GLU A 117 -12.65 -9.30 -5.97
CA GLU A 117 -13.17 -10.66 -6.09
C GLU A 117 -12.32 -11.70 -5.32
N ASP A 118 -11.01 -11.47 -5.26
CA ASP A 118 -10.03 -12.33 -4.57
C ASP A 118 -9.79 -11.94 -3.11
N PHE A 119 -10.65 -11.13 -2.49
CA PHE A 119 -10.46 -10.62 -1.12
C PHE A 119 -10.16 -11.72 -0.09
N ARG A 120 -10.85 -12.87 -0.19
CA ARG A 120 -10.66 -14.00 0.75
C ARG A 120 -9.28 -14.63 0.62
N GLU A 121 -8.72 -14.70 -0.59
CA GLU A 121 -7.36 -15.18 -0.81
C GLU A 121 -6.33 -14.18 -0.25
N LEU A 122 -6.56 -12.88 -0.48
CA LEU A 122 -5.74 -11.83 0.07
C LEU A 122 -5.72 -11.86 1.60
N GLU A 123 -6.88 -12.03 2.23
CA GLU A 123 -7.06 -12.09 3.68
C GLU A 123 -6.41 -13.34 4.29
N SER A 124 -6.55 -14.50 3.62
CA SER A 124 -5.91 -15.74 4.05
C SER A 124 -4.38 -15.64 4.02
N LEU A 125 -3.80 -15.10 2.94
CA LEU A 125 -2.36 -14.90 2.84
C LEU A 125 -1.86 -13.86 3.86
N ALA A 126 -2.58 -12.75 4.02
CA ALA A 126 -2.28 -11.73 5.04
C ALA A 126 -2.28 -12.32 6.45
N SER A 127 -3.26 -13.18 6.78
CA SER A 127 -3.32 -13.88 8.07
C SER A 127 -2.09 -14.74 8.32
N ARG A 128 -1.71 -15.58 7.35
CA ARG A 128 -0.48 -16.41 7.47
C ARG A 128 0.77 -15.56 7.63
N ALA A 129 0.84 -14.42 6.94
CA ALA A 129 1.98 -13.53 7.02
C ALA A 129 2.03 -12.81 8.39
N ALA A 130 0.88 -12.34 8.90
CA ALA A 130 0.75 -11.77 10.23
C ALA A 130 1.10 -12.78 11.33
N ASP A 131 0.73 -14.05 11.19
CA ASP A 131 1.12 -15.12 12.12
C ASP A 131 2.64 -15.30 12.17
N LYS A 132 3.33 -15.18 11.02
CA LYS A 132 4.79 -15.21 10.97
C LYS A 132 5.44 -14.00 11.62
N VAL A 133 4.86 -12.81 11.46
CA VAL A 133 5.29 -11.61 12.20
C VAL A 133 5.12 -11.83 13.70
N TYR A 134 3.94 -12.31 14.12
CA TYR A 134 3.62 -12.61 15.51
C TYR A 134 4.60 -13.62 16.12
N SER A 135 4.98 -14.67 15.39
CA SER A 135 5.91 -15.68 15.89
C SER A 135 7.31 -15.16 16.25
N TYR A 136 7.70 -13.97 15.77
CA TYR A 136 9.02 -13.39 16.04
C TYR A 136 9.07 -12.62 17.37
N ARG A 137 8.03 -11.81 17.65
CA ARG A 137 8.00 -10.91 18.84
C ARG A 137 6.59 -10.50 19.27
N GLU A 138 5.61 -11.33 18.95
CA GLU A 138 4.21 -11.19 19.39
C GLU A 138 3.52 -9.90 18.93
N THR A 139 4.04 -9.26 17.88
CA THR A 139 3.42 -8.06 17.30
C THR A 139 2.18 -8.46 16.53
N LYS A 140 1.02 -7.94 16.98
CA LYS A 140 -0.29 -8.28 16.44
C LYS A 140 -0.69 -7.29 15.36
N TYR A 141 -1.01 -7.80 14.17
CA TYR A 141 -1.53 -7.02 13.07
C TYR A 141 -3.05 -7.20 12.95
N ARG A 142 -3.79 -6.10 12.79
CA ARG A 142 -5.20 -6.15 12.36
C ARG A 142 -5.25 -6.23 10.84
N ILE A 143 -6.14 -7.07 10.33
CA ILE A 143 -6.24 -7.38 8.89
C ILE A 143 -7.62 -6.96 8.40
N GLY A 144 -7.67 -6.29 7.23
CA GLY A 144 -8.93 -5.90 6.60
C GLY A 144 -8.75 -4.68 5.69
N THR A 145 -9.85 -4.09 5.24
CA THR A 145 -9.78 -2.81 4.52
C THR A 145 -9.64 -1.65 5.50
N ALA A 146 -8.88 -0.61 5.15
CA ALA A 146 -8.84 0.63 5.92
C ALA A 146 -10.22 1.30 5.96
N ALA A 147 -11.02 1.20 4.87
CA ALA A 147 -12.39 1.71 4.83
C ALA A 147 -13.24 1.20 6.00
N ASP A 148 -13.19 -0.10 6.26
CA ASP A 148 -13.98 -0.73 7.32
C ASP A 148 -13.32 -0.57 8.71
N MET A 149 -11.98 -0.58 8.79
CA MET A 149 -11.25 -0.51 10.05
C MET A 149 -11.09 0.90 10.63
N LEU A 150 -10.92 1.91 9.77
CA LEU A 150 -10.49 3.27 10.14
C LEU A 150 -11.39 4.36 9.53
N GLY A 151 -11.86 4.15 8.31
CA GLY A 151 -12.56 5.16 7.52
C GLY A 151 -12.11 5.14 6.07
N THR A 152 -12.92 5.73 5.19
CA THR A 152 -12.68 5.72 3.75
C THR A 152 -11.50 6.60 3.38
N ALA A 153 -10.62 6.11 2.51
CA ALA A 153 -9.52 6.85 1.92
C ALA A 153 -9.57 6.69 0.40
N THR A 154 -9.61 7.82 -0.32
CA THR A 154 -9.68 7.84 -1.79
C THR A 154 -8.32 8.17 -2.40
N GLY A 155 -8.12 7.84 -3.67
CA GLY A 155 -6.92 8.16 -4.43
C GLY A 155 -5.64 7.48 -3.93
N GLY A 156 -5.77 6.35 -3.23
CA GLY A 156 -4.63 5.53 -2.81
C GLY A 156 -4.01 4.75 -3.96
N ALA A 157 -2.69 4.59 -3.91
CA ALA A 157 -1.92 3.89 -4.95
C ALA A 157 -2.34 2.41 -5.07
N THR A 158 -2.44 1.70 -3.94
CA THR A 158 -2.75 0.27 -3.89
C THR A 158 -4.14 -0.04 -4.44
N ASP A 159 -5.12 0.76 -4.07
CA ASP A 159 -6.48 0.72 -4.56
C ASP A 159 -6.53 0.92 -6.10
N TRP A 160 -5.83 1.95 -6.61
CA TRP A 160 -5.78 2.20 -8.05
C TRP A 160 -5.06 1.08 -8.81
N ILE A 161 -3.93 0.57 -8.30
CA ILE A 161 -3.18 -0.53 -8.92
C ILE A 161 -4.03 -1.80 -8.94
N LYS A 162 -4.64 -2.19 -7.82
CA LYS A 162 -5.49 -3.38 -7.72
C LYS A 162 -6.65 -3.35 -8.73
N LYS A 163 -7.20 -2.17 -9.01
CA LYS A 163 -8.29 -2.01 -9.98
C LYS A 163 -7.82 -2.04 -11.43
N ASN A 164 -6.67 -1.43 -11.73
CA ASN A 164 -6.26 -1.13 -13.11
C ASN A 164 -5.17 -2.07 -13.65
N THR A 165 -4.65 -3.00 -12.85
CA THR A 165 -3.66 -3.99 -13.28
C THR A 165 -4.10 -5.40 -12.86
N PRO A 166 -3.56 -6.45 -13.51
CA PRO A 166 -3.81 -7.83 -13.08
C PRO A 166 -3.01 -8.23 -11.82
N THR A 167 -2.44 -7.28 -11.08
CA THR A 167 -1.62 -7.57 -9.89
C THR A 167 -2.51 -8.15 -8.78
N LYS A 168 -2.28 -9.44 -8.49
CA LYS A 168 -3.07 -10.19 -7.49
C LYS A 168 -2.82 -9.65 -6.09
N TYR A 169 -1.59 -9.77 -5.58
CA TYR A 169 -1.28 -9.50 -4.18
C TYR A 169 -0.93 -8.03 -3.95
N VAL A 170 -1.91 -7.21 -3.60
CA VAL A 170 -1.68 -5.80 -3.28
C VAL A 170 -2.00 -5.54 -1.81
N TYR A 171 -1.03 -5.03 -1.06
CA TYR A 171 -1.17 -4.76 0.37
C TYR A 171 -0.61 -3.40 0.76
N VAL A 172 -1.15 -2.84 1.84
CA VAL A 172 -0.52 -1.77 2.61
C VAL A 172 -0.16 -2.32 3.99
N LEU A 173 1.07 -2.12 4.42
CA LEU A 173 1.50 -2.42 5.79
C LEU A 173 1.65 -1.13 6.56
N GLU A 174 0.89 -0.96 7.64
CA GLU A 174 1.17 0.03 8.67
C GLU A 174 2.03 -0.64 9.74
N LEU A 175 3.33 -0.38 9.72
CA LEU A 175 4.31 -0.97 10.63
C LEU A 175 4.12 -0.46 12.08
N PRO A 176 4.84 -1.02 13.07
CA PRO A 176 4.80 -0.51 14.43
C PRO A 176 5.21 0.97 14.53
N PRO A 177 4.80 1.65 15.61
CA PRO A 177 4.07 1.09 16.75
C PRO A 177 2.57 0.88 16.49
N ASP A 178 1.84 0.35 17.48
CA ASP A 178 0.37 0.26 17.44
C ASP A 178 -0.25 1.67 17.31
N MET A 179 -1.43 1.75 16.70
CA MET A 179 -2.16 2.99 16.43
C MET A 179 -2.42 3.87 17.67
N SER A 180 -2.53 3.28 18.85
CA SER A 180 -2.74 4.01 20.11
C SER A 180 -1.45 4.61 20.71
N THR A 181 -0.29 4.37 20.07
CA THR A 181 1.00 4.73 20.63
C THR A 181 1.32 6.20 20.43
N TRP A 182 1.42 6.95 21.53
CA TRP A 182 1.59 8.42 21.54
C TRP A 182 2.78 8.95 20.72
N PHE A 183 3.87 8.18 20.63
CA PHE A 183 5.06 8.61 19.89
C PHE A 183 4.99 8.28 18.40
N ALA A 184 4.04 7.45 17.95
CA ALA A 184 3.72 7.21 16.54
C ALA A 184 4.98 7.08 15.63
N PHE A 185 5.27 8.14 14.86
CA PHE A 185 6.37 8.25 13.90
C PHE A 185 7.77 8.47 14.53
N GLN A 186 7.86 8.61 15.86
CA GLN A 186 9.10 8.89 16.60
C GLN A 186 9.72 7.62 17.21
N ILE A 187 9.70 6.53 16.44
CA ILE A 187 10.37 5.26 16.77
C ILE A 187 11.85 5.50 17.12
N LYS A 188 12.29 4.93 18.25
CA LYS A 188 13.71 4.97 18.66
C LYS A 188 14.57 4.04 17.78
N PRO A 189 15.83 4.39 17.47
CA PRO A 189 16.69 3.61 16.58
C PRO A 189 16.82 2.11 16.93
N HIS A 190 16.81 1.75 18.22
CA HIS A 190 16.94 0.35 18.66
C HIS A 190 15.75 -0.54 18.25
N TRP A 191 14.61 0.03 17.87
CA TRP A 191 13.47 -0.73 17.35
C TRP A 191 13.53 -0.98 15.84
N LEU A 192 14.38 -0.27 15.09
CA LEU A 192 14.41 -0.37 13.62
C LEU A 192 14.77 -1.77 13.13
N ILE A 193 15.80 -2.39 13.70
CA ILE A 193 16.23 -3.74 13.32
C ILE A 193 15.19 -4.81 13.73
N PRO A 194 14.65 -4.82 14.97
CA PRO A 194 13.54 -5.70 15.33
C PRO A 194 12.33 -5.58 14.39
N ILE A 195 11.89 -4.36 14.06
CA ILE A 195 10.76 -4.13 13.15
C ILE A 195 11.09 -4.61 11.73
N GLY A 196 12.31 -4.35 11.25
CA GLY A 196 12.75 -4.85 9.95
C GLY A 196 12.74 -6.38 9.88
N LYS A 197 13.21 -7.06 10.93
CA LYS A 197 13.23 -8.52 11.01
C LYS A 197 11.83 -9.13 11.04
N GLU A 198 10.94 -8.61 11.87
CA GLU A 198 9.57 -9.14 11.96
C GLU A 198 8.81 -8.89 10.65
N THR A 199 8.94 -7.70 10.06
CA THR A 199 8.30 -7.35 8.78
C THR A 199 8.78 -8.29 7.68
N TRP A 200 10.09 -8.57 7.63
CA TRP A 200 10.67 -9.50 6.67
C TRP A 200 10.09 -10.93 6.79
N MET A 201 9.76 -11.37 8.01
CA MET A 201 9.10 -12.68 8.19
C MET A 201 7.74 -12.74 7.49
N GLY A 202 6.95 -11.67 7.56
CA GLY A 202 5.68 -11.55 6.84
C GLY A 202 5.87 -11.43 5.32
N ILE A 203 6.80 -10.57 4.87
CA ILE A 203 7.07 -10.37 3.43
C ILE A 203 7.49 -11.66 2.74
N LYS A 204 8.29 -12.51 3.40
CA LYS A 204 8.66 -13.83 2.85
C LYS A 204 7.44 -14.69 2.52
N VAL A 205 6.40 -14.67 3.36
CA VAL A 205 5.18 -15.45 3.09
C VAL A 205 4.50 -15.01 1.79
N ILE A 206 4.49 -13.71 1.50
CA ILE A 206 3.95 -13.18 0.24
C ILE A 206 4.83 -13.63 -0.95
N ILE A 207 6.15 -13.52 -0.81
CA ILE A 207 7.10 -13.92 -1.86
C ILE A 207 6.97 -15.42 -2.16
N ASP A 208 6.93 -16.25 -1.12
CA ASP A 208 6.81 -17.70 -1.25
C ASP A 208 5.49 -18.08 -1.95
N GLN A 209 4.39 -17.38 -1.63
CA GLN A 209 3.11 -17.58 -2.32
C GLN A 209 3.21 -17.21 -3.81
N VAL A 210 3.84 -16.08 -4.14
CA VAL A 210 4.04 -15.67 -5.54
C VAL A 210 4.87 -16.71 -6.29
N ILE A 211 5.98 -17.18 -5.71
CA ILE A 211 6.84 -18.21 -6.32
C ILE A 211 6.05 -19.50 -6.53
N GLU A 212 5.25 -19.90 -5.55
CA GLU A 212 4.44 -21.11 -5.64
C GLU A 212 3.47 -21.06 -6.83
N GLU A 213 2.70 -19.97 -6.95
CA GLU A 213 1.69 -19.83 -8.01
C GLU A 213 2.30 -19.58 -9.39
N THR A 214 3.40 -18.83 -9.48
CA THR A 214 3.95 -18.38 -10.78
C THR A 214 5.02 -19.29 -11.35
N ILE A 215 5.70 -20.07 -10.49
CA ILE A 215 6.83 -20.91 -10.91
C ILE A 215 6.53 -22.39 -10.62
N ASN A 216 6.20 -22.73 -9.37
CA ASN A 216 6.17 -24.13 -8.94
C ASN A 216 4.92 -24.86 -9.45
N GLU A 217 3.73 -24.23 -9.36
CA GLU A 217 2.49 -24.80 -9.89
C GLU A 217 2.54 -25.04 -11.41
N PRO A 218 2.91 -24.07 -12.26
CA PRO A 218 3.01 -24.30 -13.70
C PRO A 218 4.00 -25.42 -14.05
N ARG A 219 5.16 -25.46 -13.37
CA ARG A 219 6.14 -26.54 -13.57
C ARG A 219 5.58 -27.91 -13.22
N ARG A 220 4.87 -28.05 -12.10
CA ARG A 220 4.23 -29.32 -11.71
C ARG A 220 3.14 -29.72 -12.69
N ARG A 221 2.30 -28.79 -13.17
CA ARG A 221 1.27 -29.07 -14.18
C ARG A 221 1.88 -29.54 -15.51
N ALA A 222 2.95 -28.90 -15.96
CA ALA A 222 3.67 -29.30 -17.17
C ALA A 222 4.30 -30.70 -17.03
N ALA A 223 4.92 -31.00 -15.88
CA ALA A 223 5.47 -32.32 -15.60
C ALA A 223 4.39 -33.42 -15.56
N ALA A 224 3.24 -33.14 -14.94
CA ALA A 224 2.11 -34.07 -14.89
C ALA A 224 1.52 -34.35 -16.28
N ALA A 225 1.42 -33.33 -17.14
CA ALA A 225 0.93 -33.48 -18.51
C ALA A 225 1.90 -34.27 -19.41
N ALA A 226 3.20 -34.25 -19.10
CA ALA A 226 4.22 -34.98 -19.84
C ALA A 226 4.40 -36.44 -19.38
N ALA A 227 3.76 -36.86 -18.28
CA ALA A 227 3.87 -38.22 -17.77
C ALA A 227 3.16 -39.22 -18.71
N PRO A 228 3.80 -40.33 -19.11
CA PRO A 228 3.18 -41.31 -20.00
C PRO A 228 1.94 -41.93 -19.33
N THR A 229 0.81 -41.92 -20.04
CA THR A 229 -0.39 -42.62 -19.60
C THR A 229 -0.17 -44.13 -19.76
N PHE A 230 0.04 -44.83 -18.66
CA PHE A 230 0.01 -46.29 -18.67
C PHE A 230 -1.43 -46.75 -18.96
N ARG A 231 -1.73 -47.04 -20.23
CA ARG A 231 -2.90 -47.84 -20.60
C ARG A 231 -2.60 -49.28 -20.20
N VAL A 232 -3.24 -49.74 -19.13
CA VAL A 232 -3.32 -51.17 -18.84
C VAL A 232 -4.28 -51.77 -19.89
N SER A 233 -3.72 -52.46 -20.88
CA SER A 233 -4.47 -53.31 -21.79
C SER A 233 -4.88 -54.58 -21.06
N ASN A 234 -6.19 -54.76 -20.87
CA ASN A 234 -6.81 -56.02 -20.43
C ASN A 234 -6.76 -57.08 -21.54
#